data_AF-A0A7J6KI57-F1
#
_entry.id   AF-A0A7J6KI57-F1
#
_cell.length_a   1.000
_cell.length_b   1.000
_cell.length_c   1.000
_cell.angle_alpha   90.00
_cell.angle_beta   90.00
_cell.angle_gamma   90.00
#
_symmetry.space_group_name_H-M   'P 1'
#
loop_
_entity.id
_entity.type
_entity.pdbx_description
1 polymer ?
#
loop_
_entity_poly.entity_id
_entity_poly.type
_entity_poly.pdbx_seq_one_letter_code
_entity_poly.pdbx_strand_id
1 'polypeptide(L)'
;LSDFDSVREFAESLPKAGIDHLDIVLLNAGKLQTDYITNKEGIESMLAGHHLGHAYLFELLTPLMLASPGEVRVVVTSSMAHLLSYSEGIRYNVTGKDFGPMVSYGNSKLANILYARGLSSRLDEKYPGKFVVNTLHPGSVASHFSKLNPFIPHFAGYNVTEGAMPLLRPAVEENVKGDG
;
A
#
# COMPACT_ATOMS: atom_id res chain seq x y z
N LEU A 1 -3.65 7.18 8.12
CA LEU A 1 -2.46 6.82 7.29
C LEU A 1 -1.55 8.01 7.06
N SER A 2 -2.03 9.15 6.54
CA SER A 2 -1.18 10.35 6.40
C SER A 2 -0.90 11.05 7.75
N ASP A 3 -1.71 10.78 8.76
CA ASP A 3 -1.42 11.11 10.16
C ASP A 3 -0.83 9.89 10.85
N PHE A 4 0.43 9.99 11.28
CA PHE A 4 1.15 8.88 11.89
C PHE A 4 0.79 8.65 13.37
N ASP A 5 0.22 9.62 14.07
CA ASP A 5 -0.26 9.39 15.44
C ASP A 5 -1.51 8.50 15.37
N SER A 6 -2.44 8.83 14.46
CA SER A 6 -3.61 7.99 14.18
C SER A 6 -3.22 6.57 13.75
N VAL A 7 -2.13 6.40 12.99
CA VAL A 7 -1.62 5.05 12.62
C VAL A 7 -1.15 4.28 13.85
N ARG A 8 -0.42 4.94 14.75
CA ARG A 8 0.04 4.34 16.00
C ARG A 8 -1.12 3.95 16.91
N GLU A 9 -2.03 4.89 17.14
CA GLU A 9 -3.22 4.66 17.96
C GLU A 9 -4.05 3.48 17.44
N PHE A 10 -4.23 3.39 16.12
CA PHE A 10 -4.90 2.26 15.50
C PHE A 10 -4.20 0.94 15.81
N ALA A 11 -2.89 0.83 15.57
CA ALA A 11 -2.14 -0.40 15.83
C ALA A 11 -2.19 -0.81 17.31
N GLU A 12 -2.07 0.14 18.23
CA GLU A 12 -2.17 -0.09 19.68
C GLU A 12 -3.58 -0.46 20.15
N SER A 13 -4.61 -0.15 19.36
CA SER A 13 -6.00 -0.49 19.68
C SER A 13 -6.31 -1.98 19.44
N LEU A 14 -5.61 -2.64 18.52
CA LEU A 14 -5.95 -4.02 18.13
C LEU A 14 -5.80 -5.02 19.29
N PRO A 15 -4.69 -5.05 20.04
CA PRO A 15 -4.58 -5.95 21.20
C PRO A 15 -5.62 -5.61 22.28
N LYS A 16 -5.91 -4.33 22.49
CA LYS A 16 -6.93 -3.86 23.45
C LYS A 16 -8.34 -4.32 23.06
N ALA A 17 -8.59 -4.51 21.77
CA ALA A 17 -9.82 -5.05 21.23
C ALA A 17 -9.87 -6.59 21.25
N GLY A 18 -8.85 -7.26 21.81
CA GLY A 18 -8.77 -8.72 21.89
C GLY A 18 -8.25 -9.40 20.63
N ILE A 19 -7.63 -8.65 19.70
CA ILE A 19 -6.96 -9.21 18.53
C ILE A 19 -5.54 -9.60 18.93
N ASP A 20 -5.26 -10.90 18.94
CA ASP A 20 -4.00 -11.48 19.41
C ASP A 20 -3.02 -11.83 18.27
N HIS A 21 -3.51 -11.96 17.03
CA HIS A 21 -2.67 -12.17 15.85
C HIS A 21 -3.29 -11.61 14.55
N LEU A 22 -2.47 -11.54 13.50
CA LEU A 22 -2.89 -11.18 12.14
C LEU A 22 -2.29 -12.15 11.12
N ASP A 23 -3.14 -12.88 10.39
CA ASP A 23 -2.69 -13.76 9.31
C ASP A 23 -2.54 -13.01 7.97
N ILE A 24 -3.30 -11.94 7.78
CA ILE A 24 -3.36 -11.21 6.51
C ILE A 24 -3.35 -9.71 6.79
N VAL A 25 -2.46 -8.98 6.09
CA VAL A 25 -2.40 -7.51 6.11
C VAL A 25 -2.45 -6.97 4.69
N LEU A 26 -3.46 -6.15 4.40
CA LEU A 26 -3.66 -5.51 3.11
C LEU A 26 -3.34 -4.01 3.20
N LEU A 27 -2.18 -3.60 2.69
CA LEU A 27 -1.72 -2.21 2.60
C LEU A 27 -2.30 -1.57 1.33
N ASN A 28 -3.62 -1.45 1.30
CA ASN A 28 -4.37 -1.11 0.08
C ASN A 28 -4.75 0.37 -0.05
N ALA A 29 -4.96 1.06 1.07
CA ALA A 29 -5.58 2.38 1.05
C ALA A 29 -4.79 3.41 0.22
N GLY A 30 -5.51 4.18 -0.59
CA GLY A 30 -4.93 5.26 -1.36
C GLY A 30 -5.99 6.11 -2.05
N LYS A 31 -5.59 7.32 -2.46
CA LYS A 31 -6.43 8.31 -3.13
C LYS A 31 -5.63 9.04 -4.20
N LEU A 32 -6.28 9.53 -5.24
CA LEU A 32 -5.65 10.53 -6.10
C LEU A 32 -5.87 11.90 -5.45
N GLN A 33 -4.80 12.64 -5.25
CA GLN A 33 -4.86 14.01 -4.76
C GLN A 33 -4.52 14.96 -5.92
N THR A 34 -5.41 15.92 -6.20
CA THR A 34 -5.26 16.88 -7.30
C THR A 34 -4.50 18.14 -6.91
N ASP A 35 -4.53 18.51 -5.63
CA ASP A 35 -3.86 19.70 -5.10
C ASP A 35 -2.64 19.32 -4.27
N TYR A 36 -1.58 20.14 -4.34
CA TYR A 36 -0.43 19.96 -3.47
C TYR A 36 -0.80 20.22 -2.02
N ILE A 37 -0.82 19.16 -1.22
CA ILE A 37 -1.03 19.21 0.22
C ILE A 37 0.01 18.32 0.91
N THR A 38 0.40 18.73 2.11
CA THR A 38 1.32 17.96 2.95
C THR A 38 0.61 17.45 4.20
N ASN A 39 1.14 16.39 4.79
CA ASN A 39 0.75 15.99 6.14
C ASN A 39 1.40 16.91 7.20
N LYS A 40 1.18 16.60 8.49
CA LYS A 40 1.69 17.41 9.61
C LYS A 40 3.22 17.45 9.68
N GLU A 41 3.91 16.44 9.14
CA GLU A 41 5.37 16.39 9.01
C GLU A 41 5.90 17.14 7.77
N GLY A 42 5.02 17.74 6.96
CA GLY A 42 5.42 18.45 5.73
C GLY A 42 5.70 17.55 4.52
N ILE A 43 5.29 16.27 4.58
CA ILE A 43 5.48 15.30 3.49
C ILE A 43 4.28 15.35 2.55
N GLU A 44 4.52 15.32 1.23
CA GLU A 44 3.46 15.24 0.23
C GLU A 44 2.47 14.11 0.56
N SER A 45 1.18 14.43 0.55
CA SER A 45 0.13 13.60 1.16
C SER A 45 -0.03 12.20 0.57
N MET A 46 0.19 12.00 -0.73
CA MET A 46 0.09 10.68 -1.37
C MET A 46 1.29 9.81 -0.99
N LEU A 47 2.50 10.35 -1.00
CA LEU A 47 3.67 9.64 -0.49
C LEU A 47 3.51 9.31 1.01
N ALA A 48 3.06 10.29 1.81
CA ALA A 48 2.82 10.12 3.23
C ALA A 48 1.78 9.03 3.51
N GLY A 49 0.65 9.06 2.80
CA GLY A 49 -0.47 8.14 3.05
C GLY A 49 -0.29 6.76 2.40
N HIS A 50 0.08 6.70 1.12
CA HIS A 50 0.09 5.44 0.35
C HIS A 50 1.31 4.59 0.63
N HIS A 51 2.41 5.20 1.06
CA HIS A 51 3.68 4.53 1.22
C HIS A 51 4.18 4.61 2.67
N LEU A 52 4.53 5.80 3.18
CA LEU A 52 5.15 5.92 4.50
C LEU A 52 4.22 5.49 5.63
N GLY A 53 2.96 5.87 5.58
CA GLY A 53 1.94 5.46 6.55
C GLY A 53 1.68 3.96 6.53
N HIS A 54 1.72 3.33 5.36
CA HIS A 54 1.60 1.88 5.23
C HIS A 54 2.85 1.15 5.73
N ALA A 55 4.04 1.62 5.40
CA ALA A 55 5.29 1.06 5.91
C ALA A 55 5.35 1.17 7.45
N TYR A 56 4.96 2.33 7.99
CA TYR A 56 4.89 2.52 9.43
C TYR A 56 3.85 1.60 10.10
N LEU A 57 2.65 1.49 9.51
CA LEU A 57 1.63 0.57 9.98
C LEU A 57 2.15 -0.88 9.98
N PHE A 58 2.80 -1.32 8.89
CA PHE A 58 3.39 -2.67 8.80
C PHE A 58 4.36 -2.95 9.95
N GLU A 59 5.29 -2.04 10.23
CA GLU A 59 6.25 -2.18 11.33
C GLU A 59 5.53 -2.32 12.68
N LEU A 60 4.51 -1.49 12.93
CA LEU A 60 3.74 -1.57 14.18
C LEU A 60 2.89 -2.85 14.30
N LEU A 61 2.40 -3.40 13.20
CA LEU A 61 1.62 -4.64 13.18
C LEU A 61 2.49 -5.90 13.22
N THR A 62 3.81 -5.78 13.02
CA THR A 62 4.75 -6.92 12.95
C THR A 62 4.67 -7.85 14.16
N PRO A 63 4.55 -7.37 15.41
CA PRO A 63 4.38 -8.27 16.56
C PRO A 63 3.12 -9.17 16.47
N LEU A 64 2.00 -8.62 16.02
CA LEU A 64 0.75 -9.39 15.84
C LEU A 64 0.85 -10.38 14.68
N MET A 65 1.51 -10.00 13.60
CA MET A 65 1.79 -10.91 12.48
C MET A 65 2.69 -12.08 12.93
N LEU A 66 3.73 -11.80 13.72
CA LEU A 66 4.61 -12.85 14.23
C LEU A 66 3.89 -13.81 15.20
N ALA A 67 2.86 -13.33 15.91
CA ALA A 67 2.03 -14.15 16.79
C ALA A 67 1.08 -15.10 16.04
N SER A 68 0.86 -14.92 14.74
CA SER A 68 0.06 -15.87 13.95
C SER A 68 0.66 -17.27 14.04
N PRO A 69 -0.15 -18.34 14.15
CA PRO A 69 0.35 -19.71 14.16
C PRO A 69 0.84 -20.18 12.79
N GLY A 70 0.48 -19.49 11.71
CA GLY A 70 0.74 -19.91 10.32
C GLY A 70 1.60 -18.94 9.52
N GLU A 71 1.58 -19.13 8.20
CA GLU A 71 2.14 -18.19 7.22
C GLU A 71 1.33 -16.89 7.22
N VAL A 72 2.02 -15.75 7.24
CA VAL A 72 1.40 -14.42 7.17
C VAL A 72 1.49 -13.87 5.76
N ARG A 73 0.39 -13.29 5.26
CA ARG A 73 0.31 -12.71 3.93
C ARG A 73 0.20 -11.21 3.97
N VAL A 74 1.12 -10.54 3.28
CA VAL A 74 1.19 -9.08 3.21
C VAL A 74 1.02 -8.67 1.76
N VAL A 75 -0.02 -7.89 1.48
CA VAL A 75 -0.31 -7.42 0.12
C VAL A 75 -0.19 -5.91 0.07
N VAL A 76 0.65 -5.40 -0.82
CA VAL A 76 0.86 -3.96 -1.01
C VAL A 76 0.24 -3.51 -2.33
N THR A 77 -0.69 -2.55 -2.28
CA THR A 77 -1.37 -2.11 -3.51
C THR A 77 -0.55 -1.06 -4.25
N SER A 78 -0.14 -1.41 -5.47
CA SER A 78 0.46 -0.52 -6.47
C SER A 78 -0.54 -0.15 -7.60
N SER A 79 -0.05 0.43 -8.69
CA SER A 79 -0.82 0.83 -9.87
C SER A 79 0.05 0.89 -11.12
N MET A 80 -0.53 0.74 -12.32
CA MET A 80 0.15 1.07 -13.58
C MET A 80 0.70 2.50 -13.61
N ALA A 81 0.13 3.41 -12.82
CA ALA A 81 0.65 4.77 -12.68
C ALA A 81 2.10 4.84 -12.19
N HIS A 82 2.68 3.76 -11.63
CA HIS A 82 4.11 3.74 -11.29
C HIS A 82 5.03 4.06 -12.49
N LEU A 83 4.57 3.79 -13.72
CA LEU A 83 5.28 4.12 -14.95
C LEU A 83 5.34 5.63 -15.23
N LEU A 84 4.50 6.42 -14.56
CA LEU A 84 4.47 7.88 -14.65
C LEU A 84 5.30 8.56 -13.55
N SER A 85 6.06 7.79 -12.76
CA SER A 85 6.91 8.32 -11.69
C SER A 85 8.04 9.21 -12.21
N TYR A 86 8.75 9.86 -11.29
CA TYR A 86 9.91 10.67 -11.63
C TYR A 86 11.03 9.82 -12.23
N SER A 87 11.76 10.39 -13.19
CA SER A 87 12.82 9.72 -13.93
C SER A 87 13.96 9.19 -13.06
N GLU A 88 14.22 9.85 -11.94
CA GLU A 88 15.30 9.53 -11.00
C GLU A 88 14.88 8.52 -9.91
N GLY A 89 13.68 7.95 -10.00
CA GLY A 89 13.15 6.98 -9.03
C GLY A 89 12.27 7.62 -7.96
N ILE A 90 12.30 7.08 -6.74
CA ILE A 90 11.45 7.57 -5.65
C ILE A 90 11.96 8.93 -5.16
N ARG A 91 11.12 9.94 -5.25
CA ARG A 91 11.37 11.25 -4.66
C ARG A 91 10.64 11.38 -3.32
N TYR A 92 11.39 11.49 -2.24
CA TYR A 92 10.83 11.64 -0.88
C TYR A 92 10.48 13.09 -0.52
N ASN A 93 11.16 14.05 -1.13
CA ASN A 93 10.95 15.49 -0.88
C ASN A 93 10.31 16.15 -2.11
N VAL A 94 9.02 15.86 -2.34
CA VAL A 94 8.23 16.48 -3.41
C VAL A 94 7.76 17.85 -2.93
N THR A 95 8.20 18.93 -3.58
CA THR A 95 7.72 20.28 -3.29
C THR A 95 6.54 20.66 -4.19
N GLY A 96 5.87 21.77 -3.89
CA GLY A 96 4.77 22.27 -4.74
C GLY A 96 5.18 22.59 -6.18
N LYS A 97 6.47 22.87 -6.44
CA LYS A 97 7.00 23.07 -7.81
C LYS A 97 7.19 21.74 -8.56
N ASP A 98 7.40 20.66 -7.83
CA ASP A 98 7.62 19.31 -8.37
C ASP A 98 6.31 18.53 -8.51
N PHE A 99 5.22 19.06 -7.93
CA PHE A 99 3.97 18.35 -7.82
C PHE A 99 3.22 18.33 -9.15
N GLY A 100 3.03 17.11 -9.67
CA GLY A 100 2.02 16.82 -10.67
C GLY A 100 1.16 15.68 -10.13
N PRO A 101 -0.19 15.78 -10.11
CA PRO A 101 -1.05 14.78 -9.47
C PRO A 101 -0.73 13.33 -9.86
N MET A 102 -0.62 13.07 -11.17
CA MET A 102 -0.33 11.73 -11.68
C MET A 102 1.11 11.29 -11.44
N VAL A 103 2.08 12.20 -11.50
CA VAL A 103 3.50 11.88 -11.27
C VAL A 103 3.75 11.59 -9.79
N SER A 104 3.21 12.39 -8.89
CA SER A 104 3.27 12.18 -7.44
C SER A 104 2.52 10.91 -7.02
N TYR A 105 1.36 10.64 -7.63
CA TYR A 105 0.66 9.37 -7.43
C TYR A 105 1.52 8.19 -7.92
N GLY A 106 2.09 8.29 -9.13
CA GLY A 106 3.01 7.30 -9.69
C GLY A 106 4.23 7.05 -8.80
N ASN A 107 4.84 8.11 -8.26
CA ASN A 107 5.90 8.06 -7.27
C ASN A 107 5.53 7.23 -6.04
N SER A 108 4.34 7.47 -5.47
CA SER A 108 3.85 6.68 -4.33
C SER A 108 3.63 5.19 -4.67
N LYS A 109 3.24 4.89 -5.92
CA LYS A 109 2.97 3.51 -6.37
C LYS A 109 4.24 2.76 -6.78
N LEU A 110 5.24 3.46 -7.33
CA LEU A 110 6.59 2.93 -7.52
C LEU A 110 7.23 2.61 -6.17
N ALA A 111 7.08 3.50 -5.17
CA ALA A 111 7.59 3.27 -3.83
C ALA A 111 7.01 1.99 -3.20
N ASN A 112 5.73 1.70 -3.42
CA ASN A 112 5.11 0.46 -2.95
C ASN A 112 5.70 -0.81 -3.58
N ILE A 113 6.01 -0.81 -4.88
CA ILE A 113 6.65 -1.96 -5.56
C ILE A 113 8.05 -2.21 -4.98
N LEU A 114 8.86 -1.16 -4.91
CA LEU A 114 10.23 -1.27 -4.40
C LEU A 114 10.26 -1.66 -2.92
N TYR A 115 9.30 -1.15 -2.15
CA TYR A 115 9.12 -1.51 -0.75
C TYR A 115 8.75 -2.97 -0.58
N ALA A 116 7.74 -3.48 -1.31
CA ALA A 116 7.31 -4.87 -1.20
C ALA A 116 8.46 -5.84 -1.53
N ARG A 117 9.23 -5.56 -2.58
CA ARG A 117 10.42 -6.33 -2.95
C ARG A 117 11.52 -6.30 -1.89
N GLY A 118 11.87 -5.12 -1.39
CA GLY A 118 12.85 -4.99 -0.33
C GLY A 118 12.37 -5.58 1.00
N LEU A 119 11.05 -5.55 1.26
CA LEU A 119 10.44 -6.13 2.44
C LEU A 119 10.46 -7.66 2.36
N SER A 120 10.06 -8.27 1.25
CA SER A 120 10.09 -9.74 1.06
C SER A 120 11.49 -10.27 1.35
N SER A 121 12.51 -9.72 0.70
CA SER A 121 13.89 -10.16 0.89
C SER A 121 14.36 -10.06 2.35
N ARG A 122 14.00 -8.98 3.06
CA ARG A 122 14.39 -8.79 4.47
C ARG A 122 13.64 -9.73 5.42
N LEU A 123 12.36 -10.00 5.14
CA LEU A 123 11.57 -10.93 5.94
C LEU A 123 11.97 -12.38 5.68
N ASP A 124 12.33 -12.74 4.45
CA ASP A 124 12.86 -14.07 4.12
C ASP A 124 14.17 -14.35 4.84
N GLU A 125 15.04 -13.34 4.98
CA GLU A 125 16.28 -13.45 5.75
C GLU A 125 16.01 -13.54 7.26
N LYS A 126 15.11 -12.70 7.79
CA LYS A 126 14.90 -12.56 9.23
C LYS A 126 13.94 -13.61 9.82
N TYR A 127 12.94 -14.02 9.06
CA TYR A 127 11.87 -14.94 9.46
C TYR A 127 11.56 -15.93 8.31
N PRO A 128 12.49 -16.84 7.98
CA PRO A 128 12.35 -17.73 6.82
C PRO A 128 11.02 -18.51 6.83
N GLY A 129 10.26 -18.39 5.73
CA GLY A 129 8.98 -19.10 5.55
C GLY A 129 7.82 -18.57 6.39
N LYS A 130 8.00 -17.47 7.14
CA LYS A 130 6.93 -16.88 7.95
C LYS A 130 6.02 -15.94 7.16
N PHE A 131 6.56 -15.25 6.16
CA PHE A 131 5.86 -14.21 5.42
C PHE A 131 5.81 -14.50 3.92
N VAL A 132 4.67 -14.18 3.31
CA VAL A 132 4.49 -14.08 1.87
C VAL A 132 4.11 -12.63 1.56
N VAL A 133 5.00 -11.92 0.89
CA VAL A 133 4.80 -10.50 0.52
C VAL A 133 4.62 -10.39 -0.98
N ASN A 134 3.56 -9.70 -1.41
CA ASN A 134 3.29 -9.43 -2.82
C ASN A 134 2.82 -8.00 -3.03
N THR A 135 3.26 -7.39 -4.13
CA THR A 135 2.68 -6.16 -4.68
C THR A 135 1.74 -6.48 -5.83
N LEU A 136 0.70 -5.68 -6.01
CA LEU A 136 -0.19 -5.84 -7.18
C LEU A 136 -0.80 -4.53 -7.66
N HIS A 137 -1.20 -4.54 -8.93
CA HIS A 137 -2.11 -3.55 -9.48
C HIS A 137 -3.51 -4.19 -9.57
N PRO A 138 -4.55 -3.60 -8.96
CA PRO A 138 -5.89 -4.19 -8.95
C PRO A 138 -6.68 -4.02 -10.27
N GLY A 139 -6.04 -3.46 -11.32
CA GLY A 139 -6.73 -3.06 -12.55
C GLY A 139 -7.43 -1.70 -12.42
N SER A 140 -8.14 -1.28 -13.47
CA SER A 140 -9.05 -0.13 -13.39
C SER A 140 -10.33 -0.56 -12.68
N VAL A 141 -10.43 -0.26 -11.38
CA VAL A 141 -11.62 -0.59 -10.57
C VAL A 141 -12.52 0.64 -10.49
N ALA A 142 -13.81 0.48 -10.72
CA ALA A 142 -14.81 1.54 -10.61
C ALA A 142 -15.09 1.92 -9.14
N SER A 143 -14.06 2.37 -8.42
CA SER A 143 -14.17 2.99 -7.10
C SER A 143 -14.38 4.52 -7.22
N HIS A 144 -14.56 5.22 -6.11
CA HIS A 144 -14.63 6.70 -6.12
C HIS A 144 -13.41 7.36 -6.79
N PHE A 145 -12.27 6.63 -6.87
CA PHE A 145 -11.07 6.99 -7.62
C PHE A 145 -11.31 7.16 -9.13
N SER A 146 -12.10 6.28 -9.75
CA SER A 146 -12.39 6.31 -11.19
C SER A 146 -13.43 7.37 -11.55
N LYS A 147 -14.25 7.82 -10.57
CA LYS A 147 -15.19 8.94 -10.75
C LYS A 147 -14.51 10.31 -10.79
N LEU A 148 -13.32 10.43 -10.18
CA LEU A 148 -12.54 11.66 -10.11
C LEU A 148 -11.45 11.76 -11.19
N ASN A 149 -11.25 10.72 -11.99
CA ASN A 149 -10.25 10.69 -13.05
C ASN A 149 -10.90 10.95 -14.43
N PRO A 150 -10.72 12.13 -15.06
CA PRO A 150 -11.33 12.46 -16.34
C PRO A 150 -10.80 11.63 -17.52
N PHE A 151 -9.77 10.80 -17.31
CA PHE A 151 -9.15 9.96 -18.34
C PHE A 151 -9.62 8.50 -18.33
N ILE A 152 -10.50 8.10 -17.40
CA ILE A 152 -11.06 6.74 -17.35
C ILE A 152 -12.52 6.80 -17.84
N PRO A 153 -12.85 6.17 -18.99
CA PRO A 153 -14.24 6.10 -19.44
C PRO A 153 -15.12 5.45 -18.37
N HIS A 154 -16.30 6.01 -18.09
CA HIS A 154 -17.21 5.54 -17.03
C HIS A 154 -17.67 4.07 -17.16
N PHE A 155 -17.41 3.42 -18.29
CA PHE A 155 -17.69 2.02 -18.58
C PHE A 155 -16.45 1.10 -18.53
N ALA A 156 -15.26 1.66 -18.32
CA ALA A 156 -14.00 0.92 -18.24
C ALA A 156 -13.60 0.73 -16.77
N GLY A 157 -14.28 -0.22 -16.11
CA GLY A 157 -13.83 -0.66 -14.80
C GLY A 157 -14.63 -1.83 -14.25
N TYR A 158 -13.90 -2.77 -13.64
CA TYR A 158 -14.50 -3.82 -12.84
C TYR A 158 -15.27 -3.21 -11.67
N ASN A 159 -16.41 -3.81 -11.30
CA ASN A 159 -17.12 -3.38 -10.09
C ASN A 159 -16.23 -3.63 -8.85
N VAL A 160 -16.56 -3.04 -7.70
CA VAL A 160 -15.71 -3.12 -6.49
C VAL A 160 -15.41 -4.58 -6.09
N THR A 161 -16.36 -5.49 -6.29
CA THR A 161 -16.20 -6.92 -6.01
C THR A 161 -15.20 -7.58 -6.96
N GLU A 162 -15.32 -7.32 -8.26
CA GLU A 162 -14.39 -7.83 -9.28
C GLU A 162 -12.99 -7.21 -9.13
N GLY A 163 -12.91 -5.93 -8.74
CA GLY A 163 -11.66 -5.24 -8.44
C GLY A 163 -10.99 -5.64 -7.12
N ALA A 164 -11.72 -6.33 -6.25
CA ALA A 164 -11.17 -6.92 -5.02
C ALA A 164 -10.55 -8.30 -5.27
N MET A 165 -10.92 -9.00 -6.36
CA MET A 165 -10.38 -10.33 -6.67
C MET A 165 -8.85 -10.35 -6.81
N PRO A 166 -8.22 -9.36 -7.47
CA PRO A 166 -6.77 -9.26 -7.49
C PRO A 166 -6.15 -9.10 -6.10
N LEU A 167 -6.85 -8.50 -5.12
CA LEU A 167 -6.37 -8.36 -3.73
C LEU A 167 -6.53 -9.65 -2.93
N LEU A 168 -7.67 -10.33 -3.10
CA LEU A 168 -7.99 -11.55 -2.36
C LEU A 168 -7.12 -12.73 -2.79
N ARG A 169 -6.86 -12.85 -4.09
CA ARG A 169 -6.09 -13.98 -4.64
C ARG A 169 -4.73 -14.20 -3.97
N PRO A 170 -3.81 -13.21 -3.92
CA PRO A 170 -2.54 -13.37 -3.21
C PRO A 170 -2.71 -13.49 -1.70
N ALA A 171 -3.81 -12.98 -1.14
CA ALA A 171 -4.10 -13.05 0.28
C ALA A 171 -4.58 -14.44 0.74
N VAL A 172 -5.17 -15.27 -0.14
CA VAL A 172 -5.79 -16.54 0.27
C VAL A 172 -5.38 -17.77 -0.52
N GLU A 173 -4.78 -17.65 -1.72
CA GLU A 173 -4.36 -18.81 -2.50
C GLU A 173 -3.04 -19.41 -1.99
N GLU A 174 -3.07 -20.67 -1.55
CA GLU A 174 -1.92 -21.40 -1.01
C GLU A 174 -0.72 -21.47 -1.97
N ASN A 175 -0.97 -21.46 -3.29
CA ASN A 175 0.08 -21.61 -4.30
C ASN A 175 0.80 -20.29 -4.66
N VAL A 176 0.38 -19.16 -4.09
CA VAL A 176 1.05 -17.87 -4.32
C VAL A 176 2.26 -17.77 -3.40
N LYS A 177 3.45 -17.76 -4.00
CA LYS A 177 4.72 -17.48 -3.32
C LYS A 177 4.99 -15.99 -3.32
N GLY A 178 5.69 -15.49 -2.29
CA GLY A 178 6.13 -14.11 -2.24
C GLY A 178 7.37 -13.91 -3.11
N ASP A 179 7.37 -12.89 -3.95
CA ASP A 179 8.55 -12.42 -4.69
C ASP A 179 8.76 -10.90 -4.62
N GLY A 180 7.87 -10.18 -3.92
CA GLY A 180 7.93 -8.73 -3.78
C GLY A 180 6.97 -7.98 -4.67
#